data_AF-A0A4R0U8Z9-F1
#
_entry.id   AF-A0A4R0U8Z9-F1
#
_cell.length_a   1.000
_cell.length_b   1.000
_cell.length_c   1.000
_cell.angle_alpha   90.00
_cell.angle_beta   90.00
_cell.angle_gamma   90.00
#
_symmetry.space_group_name_H-M   'P 1'
#
loop_
_entity.id
_entity.type
_entity.pdbx_description
1 polymer ?
#
loop_
_entity_poly.entity_id
_entity_poly.type
_entity_poly.pdbx_seq_one_letter_code
_entity_poly.pdbx_strand_id
1 'polypeptide(L)'
;MTRAREWQVSLDFKARLDEDAAFDLMEALGRYGASVAVDPGHTGGGLTLAVDAPDGETALAKARTLLEKNMPGATVTGLEAREWADAVARNREPLYPPVVGYAEIARMTGVTRQRAYAFPRIESFPKPVIETSQGPLYSEDAVRAWAQTRELRPGRPKAME
;
A
#
# COMPACT_ATOMS: atom_id res chain seq x y z
N MET A 1 -16.35 12.88 -26.01
CA MET A 1 -16.31 13.17 -24.58
C MET A 1 -16.38 11.84 -23.85
N THR A 2 -15.25 11.34 -23.35
CA THR A 2 -15.25 10.13 -22.51
C THR A 2 -15.99 10.49 -21.22
N ARG A 3 -17.08 9.80 -20.89
CA ARG A 3 -17.75 10.01 -19.59
C ARG A 3 -16.70 9.86 -18.49
N ALA A 4 -16.68 10.82 -17.57
CA ALA A 4 -15.77 10.76 -16.43
C ALA A 4 -16.12 9.49 -15.65
N ARG A 5 -15.14 8.58 -15.51
CA ARG A 5 -15.28 7.40 -14.67
C ARG A 5 -15.45 7.89 -13.23
N GLU A 6 -16.57 7.54 -12.60
CA GLU A 6 -16.90 8.05 -11.26
C GLU A 6 -16.43 7.11 -10.16
N TRP A 7 -16.37 5.80 -10.41
CA TRP A 7 -16.04 4.80 -9.40
C TRP A 7 -14.98 3.82 -9.88
N GLN A 8 -14.00 3.53 -9.01
CA GLN A 8 -13.24 2.28 -9.07
C GLN A 8 -13.94 1.25 -8.19
N VAL A 9 -14.22 0.07 -8.75
CA VAL A 9 -14.78 -1.06 -8.03
C VAL A 9 -13.82 -2.23 -8.08
N SER A 10 -13.55 -2.83 -6.92
CA SER A 10 -12.73 -4.03 -6.78
C SER A 10 -13.59 -5.17 -6.19
N LEU A 11 -13.44 -6.35 -6.78
CA LEU A 11 -14.14 -7.58 -6.44
C LEU A 11 -13.10 -8.65 -6.13
N ASP A 12 -13.27 -9.38 -5.02
CA ASP A 12 -12.59 -10.65 -4.81
C ASP A 12 -13.59 -11.78 -5.04
N PHE A 13 -13.16 -12.84 -5.71
CA PHE A 13 -14.04 -13.97 -6.02
C PHE A 13 -13.32 -15.32 -5.99
N LYS A 14 -14.10 -16.37 -5.74
CA LYS A 14 -13.69 -17.77 -5.91
C LYS A 14 -14.27 -18.33 -7.19
N ALA A 15 -13.40 -18.83 -8.06
CA ALA A 15 -13.73 -19.54 -9.28
C ALA A 15 -12.47 -20.29 -9.75
N ARG A 16 -12.63 -21.33 -10.58
CA ARG A 16 -11.49 -21.83 -11.34
C ARG A 16 -11.06 -20.74 -12.32
N LEU A 17 -9.84 -20.25 -12.19
CA LEU A 17 -9.32 -19.15 -12.98
C LEU A 17 -7.87 -19.44 -13.36
N ASP A 18 -7.63 -19.79 -14.62
CA ASP A 18 -6.30 -19.84 -15.22
C ASP A 18 -5.95 -18.52 -15.92
N GLU A 19 -4.70 -18.40 -16.38
CA GLU A 19 -4.19 -17.17 -17.01
C GLU A 19 -4.96 -16.81 -18.29
N ASP A 20 -5.34 -17.81 -19.10
CA ASP A 20 -6.11 -17.61 -20.32
C ASP A 20 -7.51 -17.06 -19.99
N ALA A 21 -8.23 -17.69 -19.05
CA ALA A 21 -9.54 -17.21 -18.63
C ALA A 21 -9.48 -15.82 -17.97
N ALA A 22 -8.39 -15.49 -17.28
CA ALA A 22 -8.17 -14.16 -16.72
C ALA A 22 -7.98 -13.11 -17.83
N PHE A 23 -7.24 -13.46 -18.88
CA PHE A 23 -7.06 -12.58 -20.04
C PHE A 23 -8.38 -12.36 -20.80
N ASP A 24 -9.15 -13.43 -21.05
CA ASP A 24 -10.46 -13.34 -21.68
C ASP A 24 -11.42 -12.44 -20.89
N LEU A 25 -11.44 -12.56 -19.56
CA LEU A 25 -12.24 -11.70 -18.68
C LEU A 25 -11.80 -10.23 -18.77
N MET A 26 -10.49 -9.98 -18.79
CA MET A 26 -9.93 -8.64 -18.94
C MET A 26 -10.31 -8.00 -20.27
N GLU A 27 -10.24 -8.76 -21.36
CA GLU A 27 -10.63 -8.31 -22.70
C GLU A 27 -12.13 -8.02 -22.78
N ALA A 28 -12.98 -8.95 -22.32
CA ALA A 28 -14.43 -8.81 -22.33
C ALA A 28 -14.91 -7.56 -21.56
N LEU A 29 -14.19 -7.21 -20.49
CA LEU A 29 -14.47 -6.04 -19.66
C LEU A 29 -13.58 -4.82 -19.98
N GLY A 30 -12.84 -4.86 -21.09
CA GLY A 30 -11.87 -3.82 -21.46
C GLY A 30 -12.45 -2.41 -21.57
N ARG A 31 -13.74 -2.27 -21.91
CA ARG A 31 -14.44 -0.96 -21.92
C ARG A 31 -14.49 -0.27 -20.55
N TYR A 32 -14.37 -1.04 -19.48
CA TYR A 32 -14.32 -0.59 -18.10
C TYR A 32 -12.89 -0.46 -17.56
N GLY A 33 -11.86 -0.66 -18.39
CA GLY A 33 -10.47 -0.67 -17.96
C GLY A 33 -10.19 -1.78 -16.96
N ALA A 34 -10.71 -2.98 -17.22
CA ALA A 34 -10.58 -4.12 -16.33
C ALA A 34 -9.11 -4.48 -16.06
N SER A 35 -8.83 -4.84 -14.82
CA SER A 35 -7.59 -5.50 -14.40
C SER A 35 -7.95 -6.71 -13.56
N VAL A 36 -7.30 -7.84 -13.84
CA VAL A 36 -7.57 -9.13 -13.20
C VAL A 36 -6.28 -9.60 -12.54
N ALA A 37 -6.40 -10.05 -11.29
CA ALA A 37 -5.36 -10.75 -10.55
C ALA A 37 -5.79 -12.20 -10.34
N VAL A 38 -4.86 -13.14 -10.49
CA VAL A 38 -5.11 -14.57 -10.31
C VAL A 38 -4.44 -15.03 -9.02
N ASP A 39 -5.17 -15.75 -8.17
CA ASP A 39 -4.59 -16.36 -6.98
C ASP A 39 -3.57 -17.44 -7.39
N PRO A 40 -2.45 -17.64 -6.66
CA PRO A 40 -1.46 -18.67 -6.99
C PRO A 40 -2.03 -20.09 -7.11
N GLY A 41 -3.14 -20.38 -6.42
CA GLY A 41 -3.84 -21.66 -6.46
C GLY A 41 -4.83 -21.82 -7.63
N HIS A 42 -5.05 -20.79 -8.45
CA HIS A 42 -6.03 -20.78 -9.54
C HIS A 42 -7.47 -21.05 -9.08
N THR A 43 -7.77 -20.78 -7.80
CA THR A 43 -9.09 -20.99 -7.17
C THR A 43 -9.88 -19.70 -6.94
N GLY A 44 -9.35 -18.58 -7.42
CA GLY A 44 -9.95 -17.27 -7.25
C GLY A 44 -9.08 -16.18 -7.85
N GLY A 45 -9.51 -14.96 -7.62
CA GLY A 45 -8.80 -13.79 -8.08
C GLY A 45 -9.49 -12.49 -7.68
N GLY A 46 -8.85 -11.40 -8.09
CA GLY A 46 -9.37 -10.04 -7.96
C GLY A 46 -9.76 -9.49 -9.32
N LEU A 47 -10.87 -8.75 -9.41
CA LEU A 47 -11.27 -7.98 -10.57
C LEU A 47 -11.44 -6.51 -10.17
N THR A 48 -10.72 -5.62 -10.83
CA THR A 48 -10.88 -4.17 -10.67
C THR A 48 -11.45 -3.55 -11.95
N LEU A 49 -12.45 -2.69 -11.81
CA LEU A 49 -13.19 -2.03 -12.89
C LEU A 49 -13.34 -0.54 -12.61
N ALA A 50 -13.43 0.26 -13.67
CA ALA A 50 -13.90 1.64 -13.61
C ALA A 50 -15.32 1.75 -14.17
N VAL A 51 -16.28 2.23 -13.39
CA VAL A 51 -17.70 2.30 -13.78
C VAL A 51 -18.33 3.66 -13.48
N ASP A 52 -19.23 4.07 -14.37
CA ASP A 52 -20.13 5.20 -14.12
C ASP A 52 -21.36 4.70 -13.35
N ALA A 53 -21.71 5.35 -12.24
CA ALA A 53 -22.85 5.02 -11.39
C ALA A 53 -23.19 6.20 -10.46
N PRO A 54 -24.48 6.41 -10.11
CA PRO A 54 -24.90 7.52 -9.26
C PRO A 54 -24.37 7.43 -7.83
N ASP A 55 -24.05 6.23 -7.36
CA ASP A 55 -23.56 5.94 -6.01
C ASP A 55 -22.76 4.63 -5.98
N GLY A 56 -22.03 4.42 -4.88
CA GLY A 56 -21.19 3.24 -4.70
C GLY A 56 -21.96 1.92 -4.69
N GLU A 57 -23.18 1.89 -4.16
CA GLU A 57 -24.01 0.67 -4.12
C GLU A 57 -24.38 0.22 -5.54
N THR A 58 -24.81 1.17 -6.38
CA THR A 58 -25.11 0.94 -7.79
C THR A 58 -23.85 0.54 -8.57
N ALA A 59 -22.69 1.12 -8.23
CA ALA A 59 -21.41 0.73 -8.81
C ALA A 59 -21.05 -0.73 -8.48
N LEU A 60 -21.20 -1.14 -7.22
CA LEU A 60 -20.96 -2.51 -6.76
C LEU A 60 -21.90 -3.50 -7.45
N ALA A 61 -23.20 -3.20 -7.49
CA ALA A 61 -24.21 -4.05 -8.13
C ALA A 61 -23.89 -4.25 -9.62
N LYS A 62 -23.54 -3.16 -10.33
CA LYS A 62 -23.14 -3.21 -11.73
C LYS A 62 -21.89 -4.07 -11.95
N ALA A 63 -20.86 -3.91 -11.11
CA ALA A 63 -19.64 -4.69 -11.19
C ALA A 63 -19.89 -6.19 -10.92
N ARG A 64 -20.74 -6.51 -9.94
CA ARG A 64 -21.16 -7.88 -9.64
C ARG A 64 -21.86 -8.54 -10.82
N THR A 65 -22.83 -7.86 -11.45
CA THR A 65 -23.51 -8.36 -12.64
C THR A 65 -22.55 -8.56 -13.82
N LEU A 66 -21.55 -7.68 -13.98
CA LEU A 66 -20.53 -7.83 -15.01
C LEU A 66 -19.68 -9.08 -14.78
N LEU A 67 -19.24 -9.34 -13.54
CA LEU A 67 -18.51 -10.56 -13.21
C LEU A 67 -19.37 -11.80 -13.47
N GLU A 68 -20.59 -11.86 -12.94
CA GLU A 68 -21.49 -13.02 -13.07
C GLU A 68 -21.79 -13.36 -14.54
N LYS A 69 -21.92 -12.35 -15.39
CA LYS A 69 -22.18 -12.56 -16.83
C LYS A 69 -20.99 -13.18 -17.56
N ASN A 70 -19.76 -12.82 -17.18
CA ASN A 70 -18.55 -13.27 -17.87
C ASN A 70 -17.90 -14.50 -17.19
N MET A 71 -18.18 -14.71 -15.91
CA MET A 71 -17.69 -15.81 -15.08
C MET A 71 -18.86 -16.42 -14.30
N PRO A 72 -19.77 -17.15 -14.99
CA PRO A 72 -20.89 -17.80 -14.33
C PRO A 72 -20.39 -18.86 -13.33
N GLY A 73 -20.93 -18.81 -12.10
CA GLY A 73 -20.51 -19.69 -11.01
C GLY A 73 -19.39 -19.13 -10.13
N ALA A 74 -18.82 -17.96 -10.47
CA ALA A 74 -17.92 -17.25 -9.56
C ALA A 74 -18.68 -16.83 -8.29
N THR A 75 -18.08 -17.09 -7.13
CA THR A 75 -18.61 -16.67 -5.84
C THR A 75 -17.85 -15.44 -5.36
N VAL A 76 -18.52 -14.28 -5.33
CA VAL A 76 -17.94 -13.05 -4.80
C VAL A 76 -17.74 -13.17 -3.29
N THR A 77 -16.52 -12.90 -2.83
CA THR A 77 -16.11 -12.95 -1.41
C THR A 77 -15.75 -11.57 -0.85
N GLY A 78 -15.48 -10.59 -1.71
CA GLY A 78 -15.12 -9.22 -1.32
C GLY A 78 -15.61 -8.20 -2.35
N LEU A 79 -16.00 -7.03 -1.87
CA LEU A 79 -16.51 -5.90 -2.67
C LEU A 79 -16.02 -4.58 -2.06
N GLU A 80 -15.41 -3.74 -2.87
CA GLU A 80 -15.03 -2.37 -2.50
C GLU A 80 -15.41 -1.42 -3.64
N ALA A 81 -16.10 -0.32 -3.33
CA ALA A 81 -16.31 0.80 -4.24
C ALA A 81 -15.64 2.04 -3.67
N ARG A 82 -14.88 2.73 -4.51
CA ARG A 82 -14.19 3.96 -4.17
C ARG A 82 -14.43 4.99 -5.27
N GLU A 83 -14.62 6.25 -4.90
CA GLU A 83 -14.64 7.33 -5.88
C GLU A 83 -13.35 7.36 -6.69
N TRP A 84 -13.45 7.64 -7.98
CA TRP A 84 -12.30 7.59 -8.89
C TRP A 84 -11.19 8.57 -8.48
N ALA A 85 -11.55 9.76 -7.99
CA ALA A 85 -10.59 10.75 -7.52
C ALA A 85 -9.75 10.22 -6.35
N ASP A 86 -10.39 9.58 -5.37
CA ASP A 86 -9.73 8.97 -4.21
C ASP A 86 -8.86 7.78 -4.62
N ALA A 87 -9.34 6.97 -5.57
CA ALA A 87 -8.57 5.85 -6.10
C ALA A 87 -7.28 6.31 -6.79
N VAL A 88 -7.35 7.37 -7.59
CA VAL A 88 -6.17 7.99 -8.21
C VAL A 88 -5.23 8.59 -7.17
N ALA A 89 -5.77 9.24 -6.12
CA ALA A 89 -4.96 9.78 -5.03
C ALA A 89 -4.18 8.67 -4.31
N ARG A 90 -4.87 7.59 -3.92
CA ARG A 90 -4.25 6.42 -3.26
C ARG A 90 -3.18 5.74 -4.12
N ASN A 91 -3.41 5.63 -5.43
CA ASN A 91 -2.41 5.05 -6.34
C ASN A 91 -1.12 5.88 -6.44
N ARG A 92 -1.14 7.15 -6.01
CA ARG A 92 0.05 8.01 -5.93
C ARG A 92 0.74 7.96 -4.57
N GLU A 93 0.12 7.37 -3.56
CA GLU A 93 0.73 7.20 -2.25
C GLU A 93 1.85 6.15 -2.33
N PRO A 94 3.03 6.42 -1.76
CA PRO A 94 4.09 5.43 -1.68
C PRO A 94 3.61 4.17 -0.94
N LEU A 95 3.81 3.00 -1.56
CA LEU A 95 3.45 1.70 -0.96
C LEU A 95 4.27 1.37 0.30
N TYR A 96 5.45 1.96 0.42
CA TYR A 96 6.34 1.75 1.54
C TYR A 96 6.38 3.01 2.40
N PRO A 97 6.35 2.86 3.74
CA PRO A 97 6.54 4.01 4.62
C PRO A 97 7.89 4.68 4.32
N PRO A 98 7.99 6.00 4.51
CA PRO A 98 9.28 6.68 4.38
C PRO A 98 10.30 6.05 5.34
N VAL A 99 11.48 5.76 4.80
CA VAL A 99 12.58 5.15 5.56
C VAL A 99 13.80 6.06 5.57
N VAL A 100 14.56 5.99 6.66
CA VAL A 100 15.69 6.85 6.96
C VAL A 100 16.93 6.03 7.29
N GLY A 101 18.09 6.50 6.80
CA GLY A 101 19.40 5.99 7.19
C GLY A 101 20.02 6.82 8.32
N TYR A 102 21.24 6.48 8.73
CA TYR A 102 21.90 7.16 9.86
C TYR A 102 22.17 8.65 9.64
N ALA A 103 22.31 9.11 8.40
CA ALA A 103 22.50 10.52 8.09
C ALA A 103 21.22 11.32 8.36
N GLU A 104 20.08 10.79 7.94
CA GLU A 104 18.75 11.34 8.21
C GLU A 104 18.45 11.29 9.71
N ILE A 105 18.67 10.14 10.37
CA ILE A 105 18.48 9.98 11.81
C ILE A 105 19.28 11.02 12.59
N ALA A 106 20.55 11.25 12.23
CA ALA A 106 21.39 12.26 12.85
C ALA A 106 20.80 13.66 12.74
N ARG A 107 20.29 14.04 11.56
CA ARG A 107 19.60 15.33 11.34
C ARG A 107 18.32 15.43 12.17
N MET A 108 17.47 14.40 12.12
CA MET A 108 16.19 14.35 12.85
C MET A 108 16.37 14.47 14.37
N THR A 109 17.48 13.93 14.88
CA THR A 109 17.74 13.86 16.31
C THR A 109 18.76 14.90 16.79
N GLY A 110 19.27 15.76 15.91
CA GLY A 110 20.24 16.80 16.27
C GLY A 110 21.58 16.27 16.80
N VAL A 111 21.99 15.06 16.43
CA VAL A 111 23.28 14.48 16.85
C VAL A 111 24.21 14.27 15.65
N THR A 112 25.46 13.90 15.91
CA THR A 112 26.39 13.51 14.84
C THR A 112 26.03 12.14 14.27
N ARG A 113 26.40 11.89 13.01
CA ARG A 113 26.20 10.58 12.36
C ARG A 113 26.82 9.44 13.16
N GLN A 114 28.02 9.64 13.73
CA GLN A 114 28.68 8.66 14.60
C GLN A 114 27.83 8.31 15.84
N ARG A 115 27.17 9.31 16.45
CA ARG A 115 26.28 9.06 17.60
C ARG A 115 25.01 8.32 17.19
N ALA A 116 24.47 8.59 16.00
CA ALA A 116 23.33 7.86 15.45
C ALA A 116 23.63 6.36 15.25
N TYR A 117 24.86 5.99 14.85
CA TYR A 117 25.30 4.58 14.77
C TYR A 117 25.26 3.82 16.10
N ALA A 118 25.23 4.54 17.24
CA ALA A 118 25.13 3.90 18.55
C ALA A 118 23.68 3.66 18.98
N PHE A 119 22.69 4.33 18.37
CA PHE A 119 21.28 4.22 18.75
C PHE A 119 20.69 2.81 18.67
N PRO A 120 21.05 1.95 17.70
CA PRO A 120 20.54 0.58 17.66
C PRO A 120 20.92 -0.28 18.88
N ARG A 121 21.89 0.17 19.70
CA ARG A 121 22.23 -0.48 20.98
C ARG A 121 21.28 -0.11 22.11
N ILE A 122 20.45 0.91 21.92
CA ILE A 122 19.43 1.33 22.88
C ILE A 122 18.22 0.44 22.65
N GLU A 123 17.80 -0.29 23.68
CA GLU A 123 16.71 -1.28 23.59
C GLU A 123 15.40 -0.68 23.04
N SER A 124 15.09 0.56 23.38
CA SER A 124 13.88 1.26 22.92
C SER A 124 13.98 1.83 21.50
N PHE A 125 15.17 1.82 20.87
CA PHE A 125 15.33 2.35 19.53
C PHE A 125 14.62 1.44 18.50
N PRO A 126 13.94 2.00 17.49
CA PRO A 126 13.24 1.21 16.49
C PRO A 126 14.14 0.18 15.80
N LYS A 127 13.59 -1.01 15.53
CA LYS A 127 14.23 -2.01 14.68
C LYS A 127 14.21 -1.55 13.22
N PRO A 128 15.21 -1.96 12.41
CA PRO A 128 15.22 -1.65 10.99
C PRO A 128 14.05 -2.33 10.27
N VAL A 129 13.47 -1.65 9.29
CA VAL A 129 12.41 -2.17 8.42
C VAL A 129 13.02 -2.89 7.22
N ILE A 130 14.21 -2.44 6.78
CA ILE A 130 14.94 -3.01 5.65
C ILE A 130 16.42 -3.10 6.02
N GLU A 131 17.01 -4.28 5.82
CA GLU A 131 18.46 -4.47 5.89
C GLU A 131 19.04 -4.47 4.47
N THR A 132 19.98 -3.56 4.19
CA THR A 132 20.65 -3.44 2.89
C THR A 132 22.16 -3.60 3.04
N SER A 133 22.86 -3.86 1.95
CA SER A 133 24.33 -3.92 1.93
C SER A 133 25.01 -2.60 2.32
N GLN A 134 24.32 -1.47 2.15
CA GLN A 134 24.81 -0.13 2.52
C GLN A 134 24.47 0.27 3.96
N GLY A 135 23.65 -0.54 4.65
CA GLY A 135 23.23 -0.32 6.03
C GLY A 135 21.73 -0.47 6.24
N PRO A 136 21.29 -0.53 7.51
CA PRO A 136 19.89 -0.64 7.87
C PRO A 136 19.12 0.65 7.57
N LEU A 137 17.87 0.50 7.15
CA LEU A 137 16.89 1.56 7.00
C LEU A 137 15.78 1.41 8.04
N TYR A 138 15.43 2.51 8.68
CA TYR A 138 14.46 2.58 9.76
C TYR A 138 13.22 3.33 9.30
N SER A 139 12.05 3.01 9.86
CA SER A 139 10.85 3.84 9.65
C SER A 139 11.11 5.26 10.15
N GLU A 140 10.87 6.25 9.29
CA GLU A 140 11.01 7.66 9.63
C GLU A 140 10.12 8.03 10.82
N ASP A 141 8.86 7.60 10.81
CA ASP A 141 7.90 7.88 11.86
C ASP A 141 8.30 7.25 13.20
N ALA A 142 8.77 5.99 13.18
CA ALA A 142 9.23 5.33 14.40
C ALA A 142 10.44 6.05 15.01
N VAL A 143 11.40 6.47 14.18
CA VAL A 143 12.56 7.25 14.62
C VAL A 143 12.12 8.61 15.18
N ARG A 144 11.18 9.28 14.50
CA ARG A 144 10.63 10.58 14.93
C ARG A 144 9.93 10.47 16.27
N ALA A 145 9.08 9.47 16.45
CA ALA A 145 8.38 9.21 17.71
C ALA A 145 9.36 8.90 18.84
N TRP A 146 10.35 8.04 18.59
CA TRP A 146 11.40 7.74 19.56
C TRP A 146 12.22 8.99 19.92
N ALA A 147 12.54 9.83 18.94
CA ALA A 147 13.31 11.06 19.15
C ALA A 147 12.61 12.05 20.08
N GLN A 148 11.27 12.07 20.08
CA GLN A 148 10.45 12.93 20.93
C GLN A 148 10.35 12.40 22.37
N THR A 149 10.36 11.07 22.55
CA THR A 149 10.18 10.43 23.86
C THR A 149 11.48 10.09 24.57
N ARG A 150 12.62 10.19 23.89
CA ARG A 150 13.92 9.85 24.48
C ARG A 150 14.30 10.85 25.58
N GLU A 151 14.71 10.32 26.72
CA GLU A 151 15.38 11.11 27.75
C GLU A 151 16.81 11.44 27.28
N LEU A 152 17.08 12.73 27.04
CA LEU A 152 18.43 13.21 26.78
C LEU A 152 19.23 13.18 28.08
N ARG A 153 19.92 12.09 28.38
CA ARG A 153 20.93 12.12 29.46
C ARG A 153 22.03 13.10 29.05
N PRO A 154 22.24 14.21 29.79
CA PRO A 154 23.33 15.14 29.50
C PRO A 154 24.65 14.37 29.55
N GLY A 155 25.49 14.57 28.54
CA GLY A 155 26.85 14.02 28.57
C GLY A 155 27.65 14.61 29.72
N ARG A 156 28.75 13.93 30.10
CA ARG A 156 29.70 14.40 31.12
C ARG A 156 30.06 15.87 30.85
N PRO A 157 29.90 16.79 31.82
CA PRO A 157 30.29 18.19 31.66
C PRO A 157 31.74 18.25 31.18
N LYS A 158 32.02 19.11 30.18
CA LYS A 158 33.40 19.48 29.89
C LYS A 158 33.98 20.06 31.18
N ALA A 159 35.10 19.53 31.66
CA ALA A 159 35.84 20.17 32.73
C ALA A 159 36.15 21.60 32.27
N MET A 160 35.67 22.60 33.02
CA MET A 160 36.07 23.99 32.83
C MET A 160 37.57 24.08 33.13
N GLU A 161 38.31 24.61 32.16
CA GLU A 161 39.70 25.06 32.33
C GLU A 161 39.72 26.41 33.05
#